data_AF-A0A972H3C3-F1
#
_entry.id   AF-A0A972H3C3-F1
#
_cell.length_a   1.000
_cell.length_b   1.000
_cell.length_c   1.000
_cell.angle_alpha   90.00
_cell.angle_beta   90.00
_cell.angle_gamma   90.00
#
_symmetry.space_group_name_H-M   'P 1'
#
loop_
_entity.id
_entity.type
_entity.pdbx_description
1 polymer ?
#
loop_
_entity_poly.entity_id
_entity_poly.type
_entity_poly.pdbx_seq_one_letter_code
_entity_poly.pdbx_strand_id
1 'polypeptide(L)'
;MHALGKHLLVELKDCNPEIIKDLNTVREAMLTAARQARATIIDVAFHEFSPFGISGMVVIAESHLSIHTWPEYGYAAVDIFTCGDIIKPELAARYLIEKFESKNPSIVEMKRGIISYKDQKLPHKVCDAGLQMVS
;
A
#
# COMPACT_ATOMS: atom_id res chain seq x y z
N MET A 1 -14.95 18.96 -6.90
CA MET A 1 -15.05 17.63 -6.25
C MET A 1 -13.71 17.30 -5.63
N HIS A 2 -13.62 17.31 -4.30
CA HIS A 2 -12.43 16.86 -3.57
C HIS A 2 -12.62 15.40 -3.17
N ALA A 3 -11.60 14.58 -3.43
CA ALA A 3 -11.55 13.22 -2.92
C ALA A 3 -10.82 13.22 -1.58
N LEU A 4 -11.31 12.44 -0.62
CA LEU A 4 -10.65 12.31 0.68
C LEU A 4 -9.33 11.53 0.60
N GLY A 5 -9.21 10.65 -0.39
CA GLY A 5 -8.00 9.87 -0.58
C GLY A 5 -7.87 9.28 -1.98
N LYS A 6 -6.67 8.77 -2.26
CA LYS A 6 -6.29 8.11 -3.50
C LYS A 6 -6.01 6.63 -3.21
N HIS A 7 -6.67 5.76 -3.96
CA HIS A 7 -6.51 4.32 -3.83
C HIS A 7 -5.98 3.74 -5.13
N LEU A 8 -4.76 3.20 -5.10
CA LEU A 8 -4.18 2.47 -6.22
C LEU A 8 -4.45 0.99 -6.04
N LEU A 9 -5.13 0.38 -7.02
CA LEU A 9 -5.22 -1.06 -7.20
C LEU A 9 -4.10 -1.46 -8.14
N VAL A 10 -3.11 -2.19 -7.63
CA VAL A 10 -1.87 -2.52 -8.32
C VAL A 10 -1.83 -4.03 -8.56
N GLU A 11 -1.89 -4.41 -9.83
CA GLU A 11 -1.74 -5.77 -10.29
C GLU A 11 -0.28 -6.00 -10.67
N LEU A 12 0.44 -6.86 -9.96
CA LEU A 12 1.82 -7.19 -10.23
C LEU A 12 1.89 -8.58 -10.85
N LYS A 13 2.34 -8.66 -12.11
CA LYS A 13 2.36 -9.89 -12.91
C LYS A 13 3.77 -10.18 -13.38
N ASP A 14 4.04 -11.47 -13.59
CA ASP A 14 5.37 -11.98 -13.94
C ASP A 14 6.43 -11.59 -12.88
N CYS A 15 6.02 -11.58 -11.61
CA CYS A 15 6.88 -11.36 -10.46
C CYS A 15 7.86 -12.52 -10.27
N ASN A 16 8.94 -12.28 -9.54
CA ASN A 16 9.83 -13.35 -9.09
C ASN A 16 9.15 -14.20 -8.00
N PRO A 17 8.82 -15.48 -8.27
CA PRO A 17 8.07 -16.32 -7.34
C PRO A 17 8.78 -16.54 -5.99
N GLU A 18 10.12 -16.61 -6.00
CA GLU A 18 10.90 -16.82 -4.78
C GLU A 18 10.84 -15.60 -3.85
N ILE A 19 10.72 -14.40 -4.42
CA ILE A 19 10.57 -13.16 -3.65
C ILE A 19 9.17 -13.08 -3.04
N ILE A 20 8.11 -13.30 -3.85
CA ILE A 20 6.73 -13.13 -3.39
C ILE A 20 6.20 -14.31 -2.56
N LYS A 21 6.99 -15.38 -2.44
CA LYS A 21 6.76 -16.52 -1.54
C LYS A 21 7.35 -16.31 -0.14
N ASP A 22 8.40 -15.50 -0.01
CA ASP A 22 9.09 -15.30 1.27
C ASP A 22 8.40 -14.26 2.15
N LEU A 23 7.87 -14.71 3.29
CA LEU A 23 7.09 -13.88 4.22
C LEU A 23 7.87 -12.65 4.71
N ASN A 24 9.14 -12.83 5.07
CA ASN A 24 9.96 -11.75 5.60
C ASN A 24 10.23 -10.69 4.53
N THR A 25 10.56 -11.11 3.31
CA THR A 25 10.81 -10.22 2.18
C THR A 25 9.56 -9.44 1.81
N VAL A 26 8.39 -10.09 1.74
CA VAL A 26 7.11 -9.42 1.46
C VAL A 26 6.75 -8.43 2.56
N ARG A 27 6.88 -8.81 3.83
CA ARG A 27 6.64 -7.90 4.96
C ARG A 27 7.53 -6.66 4.88
N GLU A 28 8.84 -6.82 4.73
CA GLU A 28 9.77 -5.69 4.67
C GLU A 28 9.56 -4.80 3.44
N ALA A 29 9.16 -5.39 2.30
CA ALA A 29 8.80 -4.64 1.11
C ALA A 29 7.58 -3.74 1.37
N MET A 30 6.52 -4.26 1.98
CA MET A 30 5.32 -3.48 2.30
C MET A 30 5.59 -2.36 3.32
N LEU A 31 6.41 -2.63 4.34
CA LEU A 31 6.83 -1.60 5.31
C LEU A 31 7.68 -0.52 4.65
N THR A 32 8.58 -0.89 3.75
CA THR A 32 9.41 0.05 3.00
C THR A 32 8.56 0.89 2.05
N ALA A 33 7.59 0.29 1.37
CA ALA A 33 6.63 0.99 0.51
C ALA A 33 5.85 2.06 1.29
N ALA A 34 5.31 1.71 2.46
CA ALA A 34 4.62 2.66 3.33
C ALA A 34 5.53 3.83 3.76
N ARG A 35 6.77 3.55 4.16
CA ARG A 35 7.77 4.58 4.53
C ARG A 35 8.12 5.48 3.34
N GLN A 36 8.30 4.92 2.14
CA GLN A 36 8.60 5.70 0.93
C GLN A 36 7.44 6.60 0.49
N ALA A 37 6.20 6.15 0.71
CA ALA A 37 5.02 6.99 0.52
C ALA A 37 4.92 8.11 1.57
N ARG A 38 5.76 8.10 2.62
CA ARG A 38 5.71 8.98 3.80
C ARG A 38 4.46 8.75 4.66
N ALA A 39 3.95 7.52 4.66
CA ALA A 39 2.82 7.15 5.50
C ALA A 39 3.28 6.86 6.94
N THR A 40 2.44 7.24 7.90
CA THR A 40 2.62 6.85 9.31
C THR A 40 2.01 5.47 9.52
N ILE A 41 2.84 4.49 9.85
CA ILE A 41 2.43 3.10 10.12
C ILE A 41 1.84 3.03 11.54
N ILE A 42 0.68 2.40 11.65
CA ILE A 42 -0.06 2.22 12.91
C ILE A 42 0.00 0.76 13.37
N ASP A 43 -0.24 -0.19 12.45
CA ASP A 43 -0.27 -1.61 12.76
C ASP A 43 0.08 -2.46 11.53
N VAL A 44 0.46 -3.72 11.76
CA VAL A 44 1.01 -4.62 10.75
C VAL A 44 0.58 -6.06 11.03
N ALA A 45 -0.07 -6.70 10.05
CA ALA A 45 -0.47 -8.12 10.15
C ALA A 45 -0.12 -8.87 8.87
N PHE A 46 0.48 -10.05 9.00
CA PHE A 46 0.81 -10.93 7.86
C PHE A 46 0.53 -12.39 8.21
N HIS A 47 0.08 -13.14 7.21
CA HIS A 47 -0.17 -14.57 7.29
C HIS A 47 0.42 -15.26 6.05
N GLU A 48 1.19 -16.31 6.28
CA GLU A 48 1.70 -17.21 5.24
C GLU A 48 0.81 -18.47 5.19
N PHE A 49 0.38 -18.83 3.98
CA PHE A 49 -0.43 -20.01 3.73
C PHE A 49 0.45 -21.21 3.35
N SER A 50 -0.10 -22.42 3.52
CA SER A 50 0.52 -23.67 3.06
C SER A 50 -0.13 -24.13 1.76
N PRO A 51 0.64 -24.53 0.72
CA PRO A 51 2.11 -24.65 0.72
C PRO A 51 2.87 -23.35 0.43
N PHE A 52 2.18 -22.29 0.01
CA PHE A 52 2.73 -20.96 -0.27
C PHE A 52 1.60 -19.93 -0.38
N GLY A 53 2.00 -18.66 -0.52
CA GLY A 53 1.09 -17.51 -0.64
C GLY A 53 1.04 -16.72 0.67
N ILE A 54 0.93 -15.41 0.55
CA ILE A 54 0.96 -14.48 1.68
C ILE A 54 -0.20 -13.51 1.58
N SER A 55 -0.88 -13.27 2.69
CA SER A 55 -1.76 -12.10 2.85
C SER A 55 -1.18 -11.17 3.90
N GLY A 56 -1.15 -9.88 3.59
CA GLY A 56 -0.53 -8.86 4.43
C GLY A 56 -1.30 -7.55 4.43
N MET A 57 -1.26 -6.87 5.57
CA MET A 57 -1.87 -5.56 5.78
C MET A 57 -0.91 -4.67 6.58
N VAL A 58 -0.70 -3.45 6.10
CA VAL A 58 -0.06 -2.36 6.83
C VAL A 58 -1.11 -1.28 7.02
N VAL A 59 -1.60 -1.14 8.25
CA VAL A 59 -2.53 -0.07 8.62
C VAL A 59 -1.72 1.21 8.77
N ILE A 60 -2.14 2.25 8.06
CA ILE A 60 -1.54 3.58 8.14
C ILE A 60 -2.57 4.58 8.64
N ALA A 61 -2.14 5.77 9.06
CA ALA A 61 -3.06 6.82 9.50
C ALA A 61 -4.17 7.06 8.46
N GLU A 62 -5.42 6.72 8.83
CA GLU A 62 -6.65 6.91 8.03
C GLU A 62 -6.80 6.05 6.77
N SER A 63 -5.93 5.05 6.52
CA SER A 63 -5.97 4.21 5.31
C SER A 63 -5.11 2.94 5.43
N HIS A 64 -4.62 2.35 4.34
CA HIS A 64 -3.87 1.08 4.38
C HIS A 64 -3.06 0.76 3.12
N LEU A 65 -2.09 -0.14 3.27
CA LEU A 65 -1.55 -0.93 2.18
C LEU A 65 -1.86 -2.42 2.42
N SER A 66 -2.40 -3.14 1.44
CA SER A 66 -2.56 -4.62 1.50
C SER A 66 -1.85 -5.33 0.36
N ILE A 67 -1.53 -6.60 0.59
CA ILE A 67 -0.97 -7.49 -0.43
C ILE A 67 -1.52 -8.90 -0.29
N HIS A 68 -1.78 -9.53 -1.43
CA HIS A 68 -2.07 -10.96 -1.56
C HIS A 68 -1.17 -11.55 -2.66
N THR A 69 -0.41 -12.61 -2.35
CA THR A 69 0.52 -13.23 -3.31
C THR A 69 0.07 -14.64 -3.72
N TRP A 70 0.27 -14.94 -4.99
CA TRP A 70 0.14 -16.28 -5.59
C TRP A 70 1.45 -16.62 -6.33
N PRO A 71 2.47 -17.13 -5.62
CA PRO A 71 3.78 -17.46 -6.20
C PRO A 71 3.71 -18.41 -7.40
N GLU A 72 2.78 -19.37 -7.38
CA GLU A 72 2.54 -20.33 -8.46
C GLU A 72 2.10 -19.69 -9.78
N TYR A 73 1.60 -18.46 -9.73
CA TYR A 73 1.24 -17.66 -10.91
C TYR A 73 2.17 -16.47 -11.13
N GLY A 74 3.21 -16.29 -10.31
CA GLY A 74 4.08 -15.10 -10.35
C GLY A 74 3.27 -13.81 -10.15
N TYR A 75 2.24 -13.84 -9.30
CA TYR A 75 1.25 -12.77 -9.19
C TYR A 75 1.14 -12.22 -7.77
N ALA A 76 0.99 -10.89 -7.65
CA ALA A 76 0.58 -10.25 -6.41
C ALA A 76 -0.47 -9.15 -6.68
N ALA A 77 -1.55 -9.17 -5.91
CA ALA A 77 -2.52 -8.09 -5.84
C ALA A 77 -2.13 -7.16 -4.70
N VAL A 78 -1.99 -5.87 -4.97
CA VAL A 78 -1.59 -4.86 -3.97
C VAL A 78 -2.57 -3.71 -3.99
N ASP A 79 -3.03 -3.30 -2.82
CA ASP A 79 -3.83 -2.09 -2.62
C ASP A 79 -2.99 -1.05 -1.90
N ILE A 80 -2.95 0.18 -2.41
CA ILE A 80 -2.27 1.32 -1.78
C ILE A 80 -3.30 2.42 -1.62
N PHE A 81 -3.99 2.42 -0.48
CA PHE A 81 -4.94 3.46 -0.13
C PHE A 81 -4.27 4.47 0.79
N THR A 82 -4.31 5.75 0.39
CA THR A 82 -3.71 6.85 1.14
C THR A 82 -4.68 8.03 1.25
N CYS A 83 -4.59 8.77 2.36
CA CYS A 83 -5.37 9.96 2.63
C CYS A 83 -4.46 11.19 2.76
N GLY A 84 -4.93 12.35 2.32
CA GLY A 84 -4.19 13.61 2.35
C GLY A 84 -3.22 13.85 1.18
N ASP A 85 -2.87 15.11 0.96
CA ASP A 85 -2.16 15.57 -0.25
C ASP A 85 -0.64 15.34 -0.24
N ILE A 86 -0.08 14.95 0.91
CA ILE A 86 1.38 14.84 1.12
C ILE A 86 1.89 13.44 0.77
N ILE A 87 1.03 12.42 0.91
CA ILE A 87 1.37 11.02 0.70
C ILE A 87 1.40 10.73 -0.80
N LYS A 88 2.45 10.05 -1.26
CA LYS A 88 2.67 9.73 -2.68
C LYS A 88 2.53 8.23 -2.91
N PRO A 89 1.32 7.69 -3.12
CA PRO A 89 1.10 6.25 -3.28
C PRO A 89 1.82 5.67 -4.51
N GLU A 90 2.12 6.49 -5.51
CA GLU A 90 2.87 6.07 -6.70
C GLU A 90 4.32 5.69 -6.37
N LEU A 91 4.91 6.28 -5.33
CA LEU A 91 6.25 5.90 -4.87
C LEU A 91 6.25 4.48 -4.27
N ALA A 92 5.23 4.17 -3.48
CA ALA A 92 5.02 2.82 -2.94
C ALA A 92 4.80 1.82 -4.07
N ALA A 93 3.93 2.14 -5.05
CA ALA A 93 3.65 1.26 -6.19
C ALA A 93 4.92 0.96 -6.99
N ARG A 94 5.69 1.99 -7.36
CA ARG A 94 6.94 1.84 -8.11
C ARG A 94 7.95 1.00 -7.37
N TYR A 95 8.12 1.24 -6.07
CA TYR A 95 9.02 0.43 -5.24
C TYR A 95 8.62 -1.04 -5.22
N LEU A 96 7.32 -1.36 -5.08
CA LEU A 96 6.86 -2.75 -5.06
C LEU A 96 7.01 -3.43 -6.44
N ILE A 97 6.79 -2.70 -7.53
CA ILE A 97 7.05 -3.18 -8.90
C ILE A 97 8.52 -3.60 -9.04
N GLU A 98 9.45 -2.74 -8.63
CA GLU A 98 10.89 -3.01 -8.68
C GLU A 98 11.28 -4.15 -7.73
N LYS A 99 10.79 -4.12 -6.48
CA LYS A 99 11.16 -5.06 -5.42
C LYS A 99 10.67 -6.49 -5.69
N PHE A 100 9.51 -6.65 -6.32
CA PHE A 100 8.95 -7.96 -6.67
C PHE A 100 9.30 -8.39 -8.10
N GLU A 101 10.10 -7.59 -8.82
CA GLU A 101 10.56 -7.87 -10.19
C GLU A 101 9.39 -8.09 -11.17
N SER A 102 8.27 -7.38 -10.96
CA SER A 102 7.07 -7.49 -11.81
C SER A 102 7.36 -6.95 -13.20
N LYS A 103 7.22 -7.78 -14.23
CA LYS A 103 7.49 -7.39 -15.63
C LYS A 103 6.28 -6.79 -16.33
N ASN A 104 5.07 -7.07 -15.83
CA ASN A 104 3.83 -6.61 -16.45
C ASN A 104 2.85 -6.01 -15.42
N PRO A 105 3.23 -4.90 -14.75
CA PRO A 105 2.35 -4.28 -13.78
C PRO A 105 1.21 -3.50 -14.43
N SER A 106 0.05 -3.45 -13.79
CA SER A 106 -1.02 -2.50 -14.14
C SER A 106 -1.58 -1.81 -12.90
N ILE A 107 -1.92 -0.53 -13.02
CA ILE A 107 -2.43 0.27 -11.91
C ILE A 107 -3.75 0.92 -12.30
N VAL A 108 -4.76 0.77 -11.45
CA VAL A 108 -6.01 1.51 -11.53
C VAL A 108 -6.11 2.44 -10.33
N GLU A 109 -6.31 3.73 -10.59
CA GLU A 109 -6.54 4.72 -9.55
C GLU A 109 -8.03 4.91 -9.29
N MET A 110 -8.43 4.83 -8.03
CA MET A 110 -9.76 5.17 -7.54
C MET A 110 -9.70 6.35 -6.57
N LYS A 111 -10.51 7.36 -6.84
CA LYS A 111 -10.77 8.46 -5.90
C LYS A 111 -11.74 7.98 -4.82
N ARG A 112 -11.34 8.08 -3.56
CA ARG A 112 -12.16 7.66 -2.41
C ARG A 112 -12.75 8.88 -1.72
N GLY A 113 -14.01 8.78 -1.29
CA GLY A 113 -14.69 9.87 -0.62
C GLY A 113 -14.86 11.10 -1.52
N ILE A 114 -15.50 10.95 -2.68
CA ILE A 114 -15.88 12.08 -3.53
C ILE A 114 -17.03 12.81 -2.82
N ILE A 115 -16.70 13.89 -2.12
CA ILE A 115 -17.68 14.70 -1.40
C ILE A 115 -17.77 16.06 -2.09
N SER A 116 -19.01 16.51 -2.34
CA SER A 116 -19.29 17.87 -2.76
C SER A 116 -19.42 18.74 -1.51
N TYR A 117 -18.40 19.54 -1.22
CA TYR A 117 -18.49 20.61 -0.23
C TYR A 117 -18.42 21.94 -0.96
N LYS A 118 -19.28 22.89 -0.56
CA LYS A 118 -19.26 24.29 -1.00
C LYS A 118 -17.88 24.90 -0.70
N ASP A 119 -16.98 24.89 -1.68
CA ASP A 119 -15.73 25.69 -1.76
C ASP A 119 -14.79 25.76 -0.53
N GLN A 120 -14.80 24.77 0.37
CA GLN A 120 -13.88 24.71 1.51
C GLN A 120 -12.99 23.45 1.47
N LYS A 121 -11.68 23.62 1.71
CA LYS A 121 -10.72 22.51 1.87
C LYS A 121 -11.15 21.61 3.03
N LEU A 122 -11.25 20.30 2.78
CA LEU A 122 -11.59 19.31 3.80
C LEU A 122 -10.41 19.16 4.78
N PRO A 123 -10.66 19.07 6.10
CA PRO A 123 -9.61 18.79 7.06
C PRO A 123 -9.09 17.36 6.86
N HIS A 124 -7.82 17.24 6.53
CA HIS A 124 -7.06 15.99 6.63
C HIS A 124 -6.17 16.08 7.87
N LYS A 125 -5.98 14.99 8.63
CA LYS A 125 -4.92 15.01 9.65
C LYS A 125 -3.58 15.12 8.91
N VAL A 126 -2.98 16.30 8.98
CA VAL A 126 -1.62 16.53 8.51
C VAL A 126 -0.71 15.58 9.29
N CYS A 127 0.15 14.84 8.59
CA CYS A 127 1.27 14.13 9.20
C CYS A 127 2.25 15.17 9.77
N ASP A 128 1.95 15.72 10.94
CA ASP A 128 2.94 16.42 11.75
C ASP A 128 3.80 15.38 12.47
N ALA A 129 5.11 15.56 12.38
CA ALA A 129 6.15 14.70 12.93
C ALA A 129 6.21 14.74 14.49
N GLY A 130 5.06 14.57 15.15
CA GLY A 130 4.91 14.79 16.59
C GLY A 130 3.89 13.90 17.29
N LEU A 131 3.45 12.76 16.73
CA LEU A 131 2.70 11.78 17.51
C LEU A 131 3.67 10.92 18.34
N GLN A 132 3.80 11.29 19.61
CA GLN A 132 4.46 10.51 20.64
C GLN A 132 3.89 9.09 20.69
N MET A 133 4.82 8.15 20.87
CA MET A 133 4.62 6.79 21.37
C MET A 133 3.51 6.76 22.43
N VAL A 134 2.52 5.90 22.22
CA VAL A 134 1.68 5.40 23.31
C VAL A 134 2.13 3.97 23.58
N SER A 135 2.40 3.73 24.86
CA SER A 135 3.01 2.56 25.51
C SER A 135 2.63 1.19 24.96
#